data_AF-A0A8J9TRC1-F1
#
_entry.id   AF-A0A8J9TRC1-F1
#
_cell.length_a   1.000
_cell.length_b   1.000
_cell.length_c   1.000
_cell.angle_alpha   90.00
_cell.angle_beta   90.00
_cell.angle_gamma   90.00
#
_symmetry.space_group_name_H-M   'P 1'
#
loop_
_entity.id
_entity.type
_entity.pdbx_description
1 polymer ?
#
loop_
_entity_poly.entity_id
_entity_poly.type
_entity_poly.pdbx_seq_one_letter_code
_entity_poly.pdbx_strand_id
1 'polypeptide(L)' 'MAIYEKELNTASNTVYEMKTADYAELLSMPGNSVCADCGAVNPNWGSPKLGILFCTDCSGKH' A
#
# COMPACT_ATOMS: atom_id res chain seq x y z
N MET A 1 4.24 -17.94 10.41
CA MET A 1 3.17 -17.26 9.63
C MET A 1 2.17 -16.59 10.57
N ALA A 2 2.67 -15.82 11.54
CA ALA A 2 1.88 -15.10 12.53
C ALA A 2 2.70 -13.88 12.93
N ILE A 3 2.66 -12.82 12.11
CA ILE A 3 3.32 -11.55 12.43
C ILE A 3 2.56 -10.34 11.87
N TYR A 4 1.23 -10.37 11.81
CA TYR A 4 0.46 -9.18 11.42
C TYR A 4 -0.83 -9.08 12.22
N GLU A 5 -0.72 -8.76 13.50
CA GLU A 5 -1.93 -8.55 14.31
C GLU A 5 -1.83 -7.51 15.44
N LYS A 6 -0.83 -6.63 15.42
CA LYS A 6 -0.85 -5.48 16.33
C LYS A 6 -0.44 -4.21 15.62
N GLU A 7 -1.47 -3.50 15.16
CA GLU A 7 -1.83 -2.13 15.58
C GLU A 7 -2.69 -1.48 14.48
N LEU A 8 -3.90 -2.01 14.26
CA LEU A 8 -4.97 -1.31 13.56
C LEU A 8 -6.09 -1.15 14.57
N ASN A 9 -6.06 -0.02 15.29
CA ASN A 9 -7.08 0.30 16.26
C ASN A 9 -8.34 0.77 15.54
N THR A 10 -9.39 -0.03 15.69
CA THR A 10 -10.83 0.30 15.70
C THR A 10 -11.55 0.66 14.40
N ALA A 11 -12.35 -0.31 13.98
CA ALA A 11 -13.78 -0.18 13.67
C ALA A 11 -14.21 0.64 12.43
N SER A 12 -14.21 0.01 11.26
CA SER A 12 -15.33 0.06 10.29
C SER A 12 -14.98 -0.73 9.01
N ASN A 13 -15.98 -1.43 8.47
CA ASN A 13 -15.90 -2.18 7.21
C ASN A 13 -15.71 -1.26 5.99
N THR A 14 -14.53 -0.71 5.76
CA THR A 14 -14.26 0.10 4.56
C THR A 14 -12.77 0.06 4.19
N VAL A 15 -12.49 -0.26 2.92
CA VAL A 15 -11.27 0.01 2.15
C VAL A 15 -10.15 0.74 2.91
N TYR A 16 -8.97 0.12 3.04
CA TYR A 16 -7.77 0.71 3.65
C TYR A 16 -7.42 2.06 2.98
N GLU A 17 -7.93 3.15 3.53
CA GLU A 17 -7.67 4.49 3.03
C GLU A 17 -6.26 4.90 3.48
N MET A 18 -5.28 4.78 2.58
CA MET A 18 -3.93 5.27 2.82
C MET A 18 -3.94 6.80 2.87
N LYS A 19 -3.36 7.38 3.92
CA LYS A 19 -3.26 8.84 4.05
C LYS A 19 -2.45 9.40 2.88
N THR A 20 -2.89 10.54 2.35
CA THR A 20 -2.26 11.20 1.19
C THR A 20 -0.80 11.58 1.43
N ALA A 21 -0.42 11.92 2.66
CA ALA A 21 0.96 12.23 3.04
C ALA A 21 1.87 10.99 2.91
N ASP A 22 1.45 9.86 3.46
CA ASP A 22 2.20 8.61 3.42
C ASP A 22 2.34 8.12 1.96
N TYR A 23 1.29 8.25 1.16
CA TYR A 23 1.33 7.93 -0.27
C TYR A 23 2.32 8.81 -1.04
N ALA A 24 2.34 10.11 -0.79
CA ALA A 24 3.28 11.04 -1.42
C ALA A 24 4.74 10.73 -1.06
N GLU A 25 4.99 10.37 0.20
CA GLU A 25 6.31 9.94 0.65
C GLU A 25 6.75 8.67 -0.08
N LEU A 26 5.89 7.65 -0.14
CA LEU A 26 6.18 6.41 -0.86
C LEU A 26 6.44 6.64 -2.35
N LEU A 27 5.63 7.46 -3.03
CA LEU A 27 5.84 7.80 -4.44
C LEU A 27 7.16 8.52 -4.69
N SER A 28 7.68 9.27 -3.72
CA SER A 28 8.97 9.95 -3.84
C SER A 28 10.16 8.97 -3.80
N MET A 29 9.95 7.74 -3.32
CA MET A 29 10.99 6.73 -3.26
C MET A 29 11.26 6.11 -4.65
N PRO A 30 12.53 5.86 -5.01
CA PRO A 30 12.88 5.22 -6.27
C PRO A 30 12.20 3.86 -6.43
N GLY A 31 11.58 3.62 -7.59
CA GLY A 31 10.92 2.35 -7.91
C GLY A 31 9.44 2.28 -7.55
N ASN A 32 8.93 3.21 -6.74
CA ASN A 32 7.51 3.27 -6.38
C ASN A 32 6.63 4.01 -7.40
N SER A 33 7.19 4.44 -8.54
CA SER A 33 6.38 4.92 -9.66
C SER A 33 5.56 3.82 -10.36
N VAL A 34 5.84 2.56 -10.03
CA VAL A 34 5.18 1.37 -10.61
C VAL A 34 4.80 0.37 -9.52
N CYS A 35 3.80 -0.46 -9.81
CA CYS A 35 3.36 -1.53 -8.92
C CYS A 35 4.48 -2.56 -8.70
N ALA A 36 4.70 -2.92 -7.44
CA ALA A 36 5.71 -3.89 -7.04
C ALA A 36 5.54 -5.29 -7.66
N ASP A 37 4.30 -5.70 -7.98
CA ASP A 37 4.02 -7.05 -8.48
C ASP A 37 4.00 -7.15 -10.01
N CYS A 38 3.37 -6.18 -10.68
CA CYS A 38 3.09 -6.27 -12.12
C CYS A 38 3.72 -5.15 -12.95
N GLY A 39 4.36 -4.15 -12.31
CA GLY A 39 4.96 -3.02 -13.00
C GLY A 39 3.97 -2.01 -13.59
N ALA A 40 2.67 -2.12 -13.26
CA ALA A 40 1.68 -1.14 -13.69
C ALA A 40 2.02 0.26 -13.18
N VAL A 41 1.90 1.27 -14.05
CA VAL A 41 2.15 2.67 -13.69
C VAL A 41 1.06 3.20 -12.75
N ASN A 42 1.41 4.20 -11.94
CA ASN A 42 0.51 4.86 -10.99
C ASN A 42 -0.16 3.89 -10.01
N PRO A 43 0.62 3.14 -9.20
CA PRO A 43 0.05 2.32 -8.14
C PRO A 43 -0.64 3.21 -7.10
N ASN A 44 -1.86 2.87 -6.71
CA ASN A 44 -2.74 3.68 -5.88
C ASN A 44 -3.03 3.07 -4.50
N TRP A 45 -2.47 1.89 -4.22
CA TRP A 45 -2.50 1.21 -2.92
C TRP A 45 -1.08 0.96 -2.44
N GLY A 46 -0.86 0.74 -1.16
CA GLY A 46 0.49 0.54 -0.65
C GLY A 46 0.59 0.33 0.85
N SER A 47 1.78 -0.06 1.29
CA SER A 47 2.09 -0.23 2.71
C SER A 47 3.28 0.66 3.07
N PRO A 48 3.06 1.75 3.82
CA PRO A 48 4.14 2.61 4.31
C PRO A 48 5.20 1.84 5.10
N LYS A 49 4.78 0.81 5.84
CA LYS A 49 5.69 -0.07 6.60
C LYS A 49 6.65 -0.87 5.72
N LEU A 50 6.20 -1.28 4.53
CA LEU A 50 7.01 -2.04 3.58
C LEU A 50 7.72 -1.15 2.56
N GLY A 51 7.32 0.12 2.46
CA GLY A 51 7.93 1.06 1.52
C GLY A 51 7.54 0.80 0.07
N ILE A 52 6.42 0.11 -0.21
CA ILE A 52 6.04 -0.33 -1.56
C ILE A 52 4.59 0.03 -1.92
N LEU A 53 4.37 0.23 -3.22
CA LEU A 53 3.06 0.53 -3.80
C LEU A 53 2.57 -0.60 -4.74
N PHE A 54 1.25 -0.79 -4.78
CA PHE A 54 0.53 -1.77 -5.58
C PHE A 54 -0.56 -1.10 -6.42
N CYS A 55 -0.87 -1.66 -7.60
CA CYS A 55 -2.08 -1.30 -8.33
C CYS A 55 -3.31 -1.96 -7.68
N THR A 56 -4.51 -1.43 -7.96
CA THR A 56 -5.79 -1.99 -7.49
C THR A 56 -5.93 -3.49 -7.79
N ASP A 57 -5.43 -3.96 -8.94
CA ASP A 57 -5.56 -5.37 -9.35
C ASP A 57 -4.65 -6.32 -8.57
N CYS A 58 -3.54 -5.79 -8.03
CA CYS A 58 -2.59 -6.54 -7.23
C CYS A 58 -2.83 -6.37 -5.72
N SER A 59 -3.44 -5.26 -5.29
CA SER A 59 -3.72 -5.02 -3.87
C SER A 59 -4.71 -6.01 -3.26
N GLY A 60 -5.57 -6.62 -4.07
CA GLY A 60 -6.48 -7.70 -3.62
C GLY A 60 -5.87 -9.10 -3.62
N LYS A 61 -4.61 -9.27 -4.04
CA LYS A 61 -3.91 -10.58 -4.07
C LYS A 61 -3.05 -10.82 -2.83
N HIS A 62 -2.70 -9.75 -2.12
CA HIS A 62 -1.96 -9.76 -0.85
C HIS A 62 -2.92 -9.46 0.30
#